data_AF-A0A150WSK3-F1
#
_entry.id   AF-A0A150WSK3-F1
#
_cell.length_a   1.000
_cell.length_b   1.000
_cell.length_c   1.000
_cell.angle_alpha   90.00
_cell.angle_beta   90.00
_cell.angle_gamma   90.00
#
_symmetry.space_group_name_H-M   'P 1'
#
loop_
_entity.id
_entity.type
_entity.pdbx_description
1 polymer ?
#
loop_
_entity_poly.entity_id
_entity_poly.type
_entity_poly.pdbx_seq_one_letter_code
_entity_poly.pdbx_strand_id
1 'polypeptide(L)'
;MKNLPLAFLICIFTFGCASQKTTTANDPKNFNNIAVISVMDAPTNPLTNTDQVITQETLVSLKSSNKNSFELQVDSKIVTAEREQALALKDIYLGNRYQTLEKYFLDQASAQNAEYLLVIHPSPHPMFASYTPGYGLYCARSEAKAELQGYFLLSSELWDVKKQEVVRRVQLSPTDLSFNTGKKCTNVAVSKNLIDSYKENFTGLAKKSSGLILSRTGIL
;
A
#
# COMPACT_ATOMS: atom_id res chain seq x y z
N MET A 1 64.59 -36.25 -11.31
CA MET A 1 64.17 -35.10 -12.14
C MET A 1 62.73 -34.78 -11.81
N LYS A 2 62.46 -33.54 -11.35
CA LYS A 2 61.19 -32.76 -11.37
C LYS A 2 59.92 -33.43 -10.80
N ASN A 3 59.10 -32.88 -9.91
CA ASN A 3 59.00 -31.60 -9.21
C ASN A 3 58.00 -31.82 -8.04
N LEU A 4 58.26 -31.13 -6.93
CA LEU A 4 57.32 -30.76 -5.84
C LEU A 4 56.14 -29.89 -6.38
N PRO A 5 55.02 -29.68 -5.64
CA PRO A 5 54.98 -29.23 -4.23
C PRO A 5 54.08 -30.10 -3.32
N LEU A 6 54.42 -30.39 -2.05
CA LEU A 6 54.68 -29.51 -0.88
C LEU A 6 53.42 -28.75 -0.45
N ALA A 7 52.63 -29.40 0.42
CA ALA A 7 52.33 -28.96 1.80
C ALA A 7 51.17 -27.94 1.87
N PHE A 8 50.32 -27.86 2.89
CA PHE A 8 50.44 -28.07 4.34
C PHE A 8 49.08 -28.59 4.84
N LEU A 9 49.01 -29.62 5.70
CA LEU A 9 49.13 -29.56 7.16
C LEU A 9 47.90 -28.94 7.87
N ILE A 10 47.15 -29.82 8.54
CA ILE A 10 46.46 -29.65 9.84
C ILE A 10 45.47 -28.49 10.00
N CYS A 11 44.18 -28.84 10.16
CA CYS A 11 43.25 -28.14 11.04
C CYS A 11 42.54 -29.15 11.95
N ILE A 12 43.15 -29.45 13.10
CA ILE A 12 42.42 -29.79 14.32
C ILE A 12 42.47 -28.52 15.15
N PHE A 13 41.36 -27.78 15.26
CA PHE A 13 41.02 -27.00 16.46
C PHE A 13 39.55 -26.62 16.38
N THR A 14 38.83 -27.05 17.41
CA THR A 14 37.58 -26.50 17.94
C THR A 14 37.18 -25.14 17.38
N PHE A 15 36.07 -25.06 16.65
CA PHE A 15 35.12 -23.96 16.73
C PHE A 15 33.80 -24.47 16.14
N GLY A 16 32.69 -24.10 16.79
CA GLY A 16 31.39 -24.71 16.60
C GLY A 16 30.92 -24.75 15.16
N CYS A 17 29.93 -25.61 14.91
CA CYS A 17 28.98 -25.43 13.82
C CYS A 17 28.47 -23.99 13.87
N ALA A 18 29.16 -23.09 13.18
CA ALA A 18 28.55 -21.92 12.59
C ALA A 18 27.59 -22.49 11.55
N SER A 19 26.39 -22.86 12.02
CA SER A 19 25.21 -22.77 11.20
C SER A 19 25.27 -21.38 10.60
N GLN A 20 25.63 -21.30 9.32
CA GLN A 20 25.44 -20.11 8.55
C GLN A 20 23.96 -19.81 8.67
N LYS A 21 23.61 -18.91 9.61
CA LYS A 21 22.38 -18.15 9.57
C LYS A 21 22.45 -17.41 8.25
N THR A 22 21.92 -18.02 7.20
CA THR A 22 21.22 -17.30 6.17
C THR A 22 20.21 -16.42 6.89
N THR A 23 20.60 -15.18 7.14
CA THR A 23 19.68 -14.09 7.43
C THR A 23 18.79 -13.98 6.20
N THR A 24 17.71 -14.75 6.20
CA THR A 24 16.56 -14.49 5.34
C THR A 24 16.07 -13.10 5.72
N ALA A 25 16.44 -12.12 4.91
CA ALA A 25 15.88 -10.79 4.98
C ALA A 25 14.35 -10.93 4.91
N ASN A 26 13.69 -10.44 5.96
CA ASN A 26 12.25 -10.26 6.11
C ASN A 26 11.45 -11.55 6.34
N ASP A 27 11.63 -12.16 7.52
CA ASP A 27 10.59 -12.99 8.12
C ASP A 27 9.37 -12.09 8.42
N PRO A 28 8.19 -12.33 7.80
CA PRO A 28 6.97 -11.55 8.00
C PRO A 28 6.56 -11.39 9.47
N LYS A 29 7.01 -12.29 10.35
CA LYS A 29 6.71 -12.23 11.79
C LYS A 29 7.34 -11.05 12.54
N ASN A 30 8.30 -10.35 11.95
CA ASN A 30 9.13 -9.38 12.68
C ASN A 30 8.82 -7.89 12.44
N PHE A 31 7.78 -7.55 11.68
CA PHE A 31 7.35 -6.15 11.58
C PHE A 31 6.74 -5.69 12.90
N ASN A 32 7.32 -4.68 13.53
CA ASN A 32 6.83 -4.04 14.75
C ASN A 32 6.92 -2.52 14.60
N ASN A 33 6.16 -1.80 15.41
CA ASN A 33 6.18 -0.34 15.47
C ASN A 33 5.94 0.33 14.10
N ILE A 34 4.74 0.04 13.57
CA ILE A 34 4.34 0.39 12.21
C ILE A 34 3.52 1.68 12.24
N ALA A 35 4.02 2.74 11.59
CA ALA A 35 3.22 3.91 11.27
C ALA A 35 2.35 3.60 10.04
N VAL A 36 1.09 4.03 10.06
CA VAL A 36 0.14 3.83 8.96
C VAL A 36 -0.34 5.18 8.46
N ILE A 37 -0.34 5.36 7.15
CA ILE A 37 -0.95 6.53 6.49
C ILE A 37 -1.71 6.09 5.25
N SER A 38 -2.93 6.60 5.10
CA SER A 38 -3.71 6.51 3.87
C SER A 38 -3.81 7.90 3.25
N VAL A 39 -3.52 7.99 1.95
CA VAL A 39 -3.52 9.25 1.19
C VAL A 39 -4.39 9.02 -0.05
N MET A 40 -5.71 8.93 0.12
CA MET A 40 -6.59 8.84 -1.03
C MET A 40 -6.83 10.21 -1.62
N ASP A 41 -6.98 10.24 -2.94
CA ASP A 41 -7.51 11.42 -3.59
C ASP A 41 -8.92 11.65 -3.07
N ALA A 42 -9.12 12.83 -2.49
CA ALA A 42 -10.42 13.48 -2.49
C ALA A 42 -10.51 14.32 -3.77
N PRO A 43 -10.95 13.79 -4.92
CA PRO A 43 -11.34 14.64 -6.02
C PRO A 43 -12.71 15.20 -5.65
N THR A 44 -12.75 16.26 -4.84
CA THR A 44 -13.95 17.12 -4.69
C THR A 44 -15.27 16.43 -4.23
N ASN A 45 -15.21 15.29 -3.52
CA ASN A 45 -16.40 14.46 -3.19
C ASN A 45 -16.35 13.62 -1.88
N PRO A 46 -17.49 13.16 -1.30
CA PRO A 46 -17.88 13.29 0.11
C PRO A 46 -17.84 11.97 0.88
N LEU A 47 -17.11 10.97 0.36
CA LEU A 47 -16.67 9.87 1.20
C LEU A 47 -15.49 10.36 2.06
N THR A 48 -15.73 11.44 2.83
CA THR A 48 -14.75 12.20 3.63
C THR A 48 -14.02 11.37 4.66
N ASN A 49 -14.36 10.09 4.81
CA ASN A 49 -13.79 9.19 5.79
C ASN A 49 -13.28 7.87 5.18
N THR A 50 -13.23 7.66 3.86
CA THR A 50 -12.71 6.38 3.32
C THR A 50 -11.28 6.12 3.79
N ASP A 51 -10.44 7.14 3.76
CA ASP A 51 -9.04 7.10 4.20
C ASP A 51 -8.97 6.81 5.69
N GLN A 52 -9.82 7.49 6.47
CA GLN A 52 -9.94 7.27 7.90
C GLN A 52 -10.39 5.84 8.21
N VAL A 53 -11.35 5.29 7.45
CA VAL A 53 -11.81 3.90 7.60
C VAL A 53 -10.67 2.94 7.27
N ILE A 54 -9.99 3.11 6.13
CA ILE A 54 -8.86 2.26 5.75
C ILE A 54 -7.76 2.32 6.83
N THR A 55 -7.39 3.51 7.28
CA THR A 55 -6.38 3.69 8.34
C THR A 55 -6.82 3.04 9.64
N GLN A 56 -8.03 3.32 10.13
CA GLN A 56 -8.53 2.77 11.40
C GLN A 56 -8.66 1.24 11.36
N GLU A 57 -9.22 0.68 10.29
CA GLU A 57 -9.36 -0.78 10.15
C GLU A 57 -8.01 -1.48 10.04
N THR A 58 -7.03 -0.84 9.39
CA THR A 58 -5.64 -1.30 9.36
C THR A 58 -5.05 -1.32 10.77
N LEU A 59 -5.19 -0.22 11.52
CA LEU A 59 -4.68 -0.13 12.90
C LEU A 59 -5.36 -1.11 13.86
N VAL A 60 -6.68 -1.31 13.73
CA VAL A 60 -7.42 -2.30 14.52
C VAL A 60 -6.90 -3.71 14.25
N SER A 61 -6.68 -4.05 12.97
CA SER A 61 -6.19 -5.38 12.56
C SER A 61 -4.74 -5.63 13.01
N LEU A 62 -3.89 -4.60 12.98
CA LEU A 62 -2.53 -4.66 13.50
C LEU A 62 -2.52 -4.86 15.02
N LYS A 63 -3.31 -4.07 15.75
CA LYS A 63 -3.43 -4.15 17.22
C LYS A 63 -3.99 -5.49 17.67
N SER A 64 -5.01 -6.03 17.00
CA SER A 64 -5.58 -7.35 17.31
C SER A 64 -4.58 -8.50 17.10
N SER A 65 -3.55 -8.27 16.28
CA SER A 65 -2.47 -9.20 16.01
C SER A 65 -1.21 -8.92 16.84
N ASN A 66 -1.35 -8.17 17.94
CA ASN A 66 -0.27 -7.78 18.86
C ASN A 66 0.88 -7.00 18.19
N LYS A 67 0.60 -6.26 17.12
CA LYS A 67 1.57 -5.35 16.50
C LYS A 67 1.45 -3.97 17.13
N ASN A 68 2.59 -3.38 17.52
CA ASN A 68 2.62 -1.96 17.86
C ASN A 68 2.42 -1.14 16.58
N SER A 69 1.40 -0.28 16.56
CA SER A 69 1.04 0.50 15.37
C SER A 69 0.30 1.79 15.74
N PHE A 70 0.48 2.82 14.92
CA PHE A 70 -0.13 4.13 15.11
C PHE A 70 -0.38 4.84 13.77
N GLU A 71 -1.32 5.78 13.77
CA GLU A 71 -1.54 6.65 12.62
C GLU A 71 -0.41 7.68 12.53
N LEU A 72 0.25 7.77 11.37
CA LEU A 72 1.32 8.74 11.16
C LEU A 72 0.76 10.16 11.27
N GLN A 73 1.27 10.94 12.22
CA GLN A 73 0.90 12.34 12.34
C GLN A 73 1.65 13.16 11.29
N VAL A 74 0.91 13.90 10.46
CA VAL A 74 1.44 14.73 9.38
C VAL A 74 0.72 16.08 9.32
N ASP A 75 1.39 17.10 8.81
CA ASP A 75 0.75 18.37 8.49
C ASP A 75 0.00 18.26 7.15
N SER A 76 -1.33 18.22 7.24
CA SER A 76 -2.22 18.18 6.08
C SER A 76 -1.96 19.28 5.04
N LYS A 77 -1.48 20.46 5.44
CA LYS A 77 -1.15 21.56 4.51
C LYS A 77 0.08 21.23 3.67
N ILE A 78 1.10 20.64 4.29
CA ILE A 78 2.31 20.19 3.58
C ILE A 78 1.95 19.07 2.61
N VAL A 79 1.21 18.06 3.09
CA VAL A 79 0.77 16.95 2.22
C VAL A 79 -0.01 17.45 1.01
N THR A 80 -0.92 18.41 1.21
CA THR A 80 -1.70 19.00 0.12
C THR A 80 -0.82 19.77 -0.86
N ALA A 81 0.07 20.65 -0.36
CA ALA A 81 0.94 21.47 -1.19
C ALA A 81 1.92 20.63 -2.03
N GLU A 82 2.59 19.67 -1.40
CA GLU A 82 3.54 18.77 -2.07
C GLU A 82 2.83 17.91 -3.12
N ARG A 83 1.59 17.48 -2.85
CA ARG A 83 0.79 16.74 -3.84
C ARG A 83 0.43 17.62 -5.04
N GLU A 84 -0.03 18.84 -4.81
CA GLU A 84 -0.37 19.78 -5.89
C GLU A 84 0.85 20.07 -6.77
N GLN A 85 2.02 20.25 -6.14
CA GLN A 85 3.29 20.41 -6.86
C GLN A 85 3.65 19.16 -7.67
N ALA A 86 3.54 17.96 -7.11
CA ALA A 86 3.81 16.71 -7.82
C ALA A 86 2.89 16.51 -9.03
N LEU A 87 1.60 16.86 -8.89
CA LEU A 87 0.61 16.80 -9.97
C LEU A 87 0.87 17.85 -11.06
N ALA A 88 1.39 19.02 -10.72
CA ALA A 88 1.75 20.06 -11.69
C ALA A 88 2.93 19.66 -12.60
N LEU A 89 3.76 18.70 -12.16
CA LEU A 89 4.91 18.22 -12.93
C LEU A 89 4.55 17.20 -14.03
N LYS A 90 3.25 17.06 -14.36
CA LYS A 90 2.69 15.91 -15.10
C LYS A 90 3.32 15.62 -16.47
N ASP A 91 3.96 16.60 -17.09
CA ASP A 91 4.50 16.50 -18.45
C ASP A 91 5.97 16.96 -18.58
N ILE A 92 6.61 17.37 -17.47
CA ILE A 92 7.94 18.02 -17.51
C ILE A 92 9.00 17.17 -16.81
N TYR A 93 8.60 16.37 -15.81
CA TYR A 93 9.54 15.67 -14.94
C TYR A 93 9.70 14.20 -15.31
N LEU A 94 10.96 13.79 -15.55
CA LEU A 94 11.38 12.41 -15.86
C LEU A 94 11.62 11.54 -14.61
N GLY A 95 11.63 12.12 -13.41
CA GLY A 95 11.84 11.41 -12.14
C GLY A 95 10.56 11.08 -11.37
N ASN A 96 10.70 10.58 -10.15
CA ASN A 96 9.57 10.39 -9.23
C ASN A 96 9.05 11.74 -8.73
N ARG A 97 7.87 12.13 -9.21
CA ARG A 97 7.23 13.42 -8.88
C ARG A 97 6.82 13.54 -7.42
N TYR A 98 6.69 12.42 -6.72
CA TYR A 98 6.29 12.37 -5.32
C TYR A 98 7.47 12.28 -4.36
N GLN A 99 8.72 12.34 -4.83
CA GLN A 99 9.91 12.14 -4.00
C GLN A 99 9.95 13.04 -2.75
N THR A 100 9.54 14.31 -2.87
CA THR A 100 9.49 15.22 -1.71
C THR A 100 8.45 14.78 -0.67
N LEU A 101 7.27 14.35 -1.14
CA LEU A 101 6.22 13.84 -0.26
C LEU A 101 6.62 12.52 0.41
N GLU A 102 7.25 11.62 -0.34
CA GLU A 102 7.79 10.36 0.19
C GLU A 102 8.83 10.63 1.28
N LYS A 103 9.77 11.56 1.02
CA LYS A 103 10.76 11.99 2.00
C LYS A 103 10.09 12.59 3.24
N TYR A 104 9.08 13.43 3.07
CA TYR A 104 8.35 14.02 4.19
C TYR A 104 7.71 12.94 5.08
N PHE A 105 7.06 11.92 4.48
CA PHE A 105 6.49 10.82 5.26
C PHE A 105 7.55 9.99 5.99
N LEU A 106 8.69 9.70 5.36
CA LEU A 106 9.81 9.00 6.01
C LEU A 106 10.37 9.80 7.19
N ASP A 107 10.57 11.11 7.00
CA ASP A 107 11.09 12.00 8.05
C ASP A 107 10.10 12.07 9.23
N GLN A 108 8.78 12.16 8.99
CA GLN A 108 7.76 12.13 10.04
C GLN A 108 7.69 10.77 10.75
N ALA A 109 7.78 9.66 10.00
CA ALA A 109 7.77 8.33 10.56
C ALA A 109 8.98 8.10 11.47
N SER A 110 10.18 8.54 11.03
CA SER A 110 11.40 8.49 11.84
C SER A 110 11.28 9.35 13.10
N ALA A 111 10.72 10.57 13.00
CA ALA A 111 10.55 11.46 14.15
C ALA A 111 9.57 10.89 15.19
N GLN A 112 8.59 10.11 14.75
CA GLN A 112 7.63 9.40 15.61
C GLN A 112 8.12 7.99 16.01
N ASN A 113 9.40 7.70 15.78
CA ASN A 113 10.06 6.44 16.12
C ASN A 113 9.49 5.21 15.41
N ALA A 114 8.85 5.32 14.26
CA ALA A 114 8.39 4.16 13.50
C ALA A 114 9.58 3.36 12.94
N GLU A 115 9.51 2.03 12.99
CA GLU A 115 10.47 1.17 12.28
C GLU A 115 10.05 0.96 10.83
N TYR A 116 8.74 0.85 10.61
CA TYR A 116 8.13 0.67 9.30
C TYR A 116 7.03 1.69 9.07
N LEU A 117 6.87 2.10 7.82
CA LEU A 117 5.78 2.95 7.36
C LEU A 117 4.95 2.21 6.32
N LEU A 118 3.66 2.02 6.58
CA LEU A 118 2.69 1.50 5.64
C LEU A 118 1.94 2.67 4.99
N VAL A 119 2.24 2.93 3.73
CA VAL A 119 1.58 3.96 2.91
C VAL A 119 0.52 3.28 2.05
N ILE A 120 -0.72 3.78 2.08
CA ILE A 120 -1.82 3.30 1.25
C ILE A 120 -2.28 4.48 0.38
N HIS A 121 -2.32 4.29 -0.93
CA HIS A 121 -2.64 5.37 -1.86
C HIS A 121 -3.33 4.86 -3.15
N PRO A 122 -4.08 5.72 -3.85
CA PRO A 122 -4.58 5.46 -5.18
C PRO A 122 -3.43 5.12 -6.11
N SER A 123 -3.58 4.09 -6.94
CA SER A 123 -2.57 3.75 -7.93
C SER A 123 -3.22 3.22 -9.22
N PRO A 124 -2.77 3.68 -10.39
CA PRO A 124 -3.24 3.13 -11.66
C PRO A 124 -2.79 1.67 -11.79
N HIS A 125 -3.65 0.85 -12.38
CA HIS A 125 -3.33 -0.56 -12.64
C HIS A 125 -3.33 -0.81 -14.16
N PRO A 126 -2.32 -1.50 -14.74
CA PRO A 126 -2.20 -1.67 -16.20
C PRO A 126 -3.45 -2.27 -16.86
N MET A 127 -4.04 -3.33 -16.28
CA MET A 127 -5.28 -3.95 -16.78
C MET A 127 -6.54 -3.06 -16.64
N PHE A 128 -6.43 -1.96 -15.89
CA PHE A 128 -7.52 -1.06 -15.53
C PHE A 128 -7.14 0.40 -15.84
N ALA A 129 -6.31 0.62 -16.87
CA ALA A 129 -5.75 1.94 -17.20
C ALA A 129 -6.81 3.00 -17.56
N SER A 130 -8.01 2.58 -18.00
CA SER A 130 -9.13 3.47 -18.32
C SER A 130 -9.91 3.95 -17.09
N TYR A 131 -9.56 3.48 -15.89
CA TYR A 131 -10.25 3.82 -14.65
C TYR A 131 -9.42 4.78 -13.80
N THR A 132 -10.12 5.71 -13.15
CA THR A 132 -9.47 6.63 -12.21
C THR A 132 -8.95 5.84 -11.00
N PRO A 133 -7.68 6.02 -10.61
CA PRO A 133 -7.15 5.49 -9.35
C PRO A 133 -8.01 5.91 -8.15
N GLY A 134 -8.04 5.09 -7.10
CA GLY A 134 -8.83 5.38 -5.89
C GLY A 134 -10.13 4.60 -5.90
N TYR A 135 -11.27 5.26 -6.05
CA TYR A 135 -12.57 4.60 -6.05
C TYR A 135 -13.50 5.14 -7.14
N GLY A 136 -14.46 4.32 -7.56
CA GLY A 136 -15.44 4.76 -8.53
C GLY A 136 -16.47 3.69 -8.84
N LEU A 137 -17.26 3.97 -9.87
CA LEU A 137 -18.21 3.03 -10.46
C LEU A 137 -17.75 2.73 -11.88
N TYR A 138 -17.84 1.45 -12.29
CA TYR A 138 -17.53 1.04 -13.64
C TYR A 138 -18.54 0.03 -14.17
N CYS A 139 -18.61 -0.06 -15.50
CA CYS A 139 -19.42 -1.05 -16.17
C CYS A 139 -18.60 -2.32 -16.45
N ALA A 140 -18.87 -3.37 -15.68
CA ALA A 140 -18.32 -4.68 -15.95
C ALA A 140 -19.15 -5.33 -17.08
N ARG A 141 -18.49 -5.56 -18.23
CA ARG A 141 -19.11 -6.29 -19.34
C ARG A 141 -18.80 -7.78 -19.17
N SER A 142 -19.81 -8.57 -18.82
CA SER A 142 -19.78 -10.02 -19.01
C SER A 142 -20.51 -10.37 -20.30
N GLU A 143 -20.22 -11.54 -20.88
CA GLU A 143 -20.84 -12.03 -22.14
C GLU A 143 -22.38 -12.06 -22.10
N ALA A 144 -22.98 -12.08 -20.90
CA ALA A 144 -24.43 -12.13 -20.75
C ALA A 144 -25.09 -10.79 -20.36
N LYS A 145 -24.43 -9.92 -19.56
CA LYS A 145 -25.00 -8.64 -19.07
C LYS A 145 -23.91 -7.64 -18.71
N ALA A 146 -24.17 -6.35 -18.98
CA ALA A 146 -23.37 -5.23 -18.50
C ALA A 146 -23.94 -4.70 -17.17
N GLU A 147 -23.22 -4.90 -16.08
CA GLU A 147 -23.62 -4.52 -14.72
C GLU A 147 -22.70 -3.44 -14.16
N LEU A 148 -23.31 -2.49 -13.46
CA LEU A 148 -22.58 -1.43 -12.80
C LEU A 148 -21.99 -1.98 -11.50
N GLN A 149 -20.70 -1.79 -11.32
CA GLN A 149 -19.95 -2.23 -10.15
C GLN A 149 -19.25 -1.05 -9.50
N GLY A 150 -19.18 -1.04 -8.17
CA GLY A 150 -18.26 -0.18 -7.45
C GLY A 150 -16.91 -0.83 -7.31
N TYR A 151 -15.84 -0.05 -7.37
CA TYR A 151 -14.47 -0.56 -7.34
C TYR A 151 -13.54 0.33 -6.51
N PHE A 152 -12.48 -0.29 -5.99
CA PHE A 152 -11.25 0.39 -5.53
C PHE A 152 -10.05 0.00 -6.41
N LEU A 153 -9.14 0.95 -6.62
CA LEU A 153 -7.86 0.84 -7.32
C LEU A 153 -6.77 1.46 -6.45
N LEU A 154 -6.11 0.61 -5.65
CA LEU A 154 -5.21 1.01 -4.58
C LEU A 154 -3.86 0.33 -4.72
N SER A 155 -2.84 0.99 -4.19
CA SER A 155 -1.56 0.40 -3.87
C SER A 155 -1.30 0.60 -2.39
N SER A 156 -0.58 -0.35 -1.79
CA SER A 156 0.07 -0.15 -0.52
C SER A 156 1.54 -0.48 -0.63
N GLU A 157 2.33 0.26 0.13
CA GLU A 157 3.78 0.10 0.21
C GLU A 157 4.19 0.07 1.67
N LEU A 158 4.96 -0.95 2.03
CA LEU A 158 5.60 -1.05 3.33
C LEU A 158 7.05 -0.63 3.16
N TRP A 159 7.46 0.41 3.88
CA TRP A 159 8.79 0.98 3.82
C TRP A 159 9.55 0.66 5.11
N ASP A 160 10.83 0.33 5.00
CA ASP A 160 11.77 0.32 6.12
C ASP A 160 12.26 1.75 6.33
N VAL A 161 11.90 2.36 7.46
CA VAL A 161 12.15 3.79 7.72
C VAL A 161 13.65 4.07 7.81
N LYS A 162 14.42 3.14 8.38
CA LYS A 162 15.87 3.29 8.56
C LYS A 162 16.62 3.15 7.24
N LYS A 163 16.21 2.20 6.39
CA LYS A 163 16.82 1.99 5.07
C LYS A 163 16.29 2.94 4.00
N GLN A 164 15.15 3.57 4.23
CA GLN A 164 14.43 4.39 3.24
C GLN A 164 14.12 3.61 1.95
N GLU A 165 13.72 2.35 2.11
CA GLU A 165 13.47 1.43 1.01
C GLU A 165 12.09 0.79 1.13
N VAL A 166 11.43 0.60 -0.01
CA VAL A 166 10.19 -0.19 -0.10
C VAL A 166 10.53 -1.67 0.06
N VAL A 167 10.07 -2.29 1.14
CA VAL A 167 10.31 -3.72 1.40
C VAL A 167 9.21 -4.61 0.80
N ARG A 168 7.99 -4.08 0.68
CA ARG A 168 6.83 -4.77 0.08
C ARG A 168 5.93 -3.77 -0.63
N ARG A 169 5.35 -4.19 -1.75
CA ARG A 169 4.32 -3.46 -2.48
C ARG A 169 3.17 -4.41 -2.78
N VAL A 170 1.94 -3.97 -2.53
CA VAL A 170 0.71 -4.68 -2.87
C VAL A 170 -0.12 -3.78 -3.74
N GLN A 171 -0.60 -4.32 -4.86
CA GLN A 171 -1.58 -3.62 -5.69
C GLN A 171 -2.92 -4.36 -5.58
N LEU A 172 -3.98 -3.61 -5.33
CA LEU A 172 -5.36 -4.09 -5.29
C LEU A 172 -6.14 -3.50 -6.46
N SER A 173 -6.82 -4.37 -7.16
CA SER A 173 -7.58 -4.05 -8.38
C SER A 173 -9.08 -4.30 -8.16
N PRO A 174 -9.94 -3.93 -9.12
CA PRO A 174 -11.36 -4.27 -9.08
C PRO A 174 -11.64 -5.79 -8.98
N THR A 175 -10.69 -6.64 -9.35
CA THR A 175 -10.83 -8.10 -9.13
C THR A 175 -10.77 -8.47 -7.65
N ASP A 176 -10.05 -7.69 -6.84
CA ASP A 176 -9.92 -7.87 -5.40
C ASP A 176 -11.00 -7.10 -4.63
N LEU A 177 -11.27 -5.88 -5.09
CA LEU A 177 -12.08 -4.88 -4.41
C LEU A 177 -13.16 -4.32 -5.33
N SER A 178 -14.22 -5.09 -5.53
CA SER A 178 -15.44 -4.62 -6.16
C SER A 178 -16.69 -5.16 -5.48
N PHE A 179 -17.82 -4.49 -5.74
CA PHE A 179 -19.14 -4.99 -5.40
C PHE A 179 -20.11 -4.73 -6.56
N ASN A 180 -21.12 -5.59 -6.67
CA ASN A 180 -22.22 -5.40 -7.62
C ASN A 180 -23.23 -4.39 -7.06
N THR A 181 -23.58 -3.37 -7.84
CA THR A 181 -24.57 -2.36 -7.43
C THR A 181 -26.01 -2.83 -7.60
N GLY A 182 -26.24 -3.95 -8.30
CA GLY A 182 -27.56 -4.43 -8.73
C GLY A 182 -28.17 -3.65 -9.90
N LYS A 183 -27.47 -2.62 -10.43
CA LYS A 183 -27.96 -1.78 -11.53
C LYS A 183 -27.34 -2.19 -12.87
N LYS A 184 -28.15 -2.15 -13.93
CA LYS A 184 -27.68 -2.29 -15.32
C LYS A 184 -26.95 -1.04 -15.77
N CYS A 185 -25.95 -1.22 -16.62
CA CYS A 185 -25.18 -0.12 -17.21
C CYS A 185 -25.98 0.84 -18.10
N THR A 186 -27.09 0.39 -18.67
CA THR A 186 -27.90 1.17 -19.62
C THR A 186 -28.67 2.33 -18.98
N ASN A 187 -28.74 2.39 -17.65
CA ASN A 187 -29.65 3.29 -16.92
C ASN A 187 -28.93 4.35 -16.08
N VAL A 188 -27.63 4.54 -16.26
CA VAL A 188 -26.84 5.28 -15.27
C VAL A 188 -25.88 6.26 -15.93
N ALA A 189 -26.27 7.54 -15.93
CA ALA A 189 -25.28 8.61 -15.91
C ALA A 189 -24.58 8.53 -14.53
N VAL A 190 -23.31 8.16 -14.53
CA VAL A 190 -22.50 8.11 -13.30
C VAL A 190 -22.40 9.54 -12.77
N SER A 191 -23.23 9.86 -11.79
CA SER A 191 -23.25 11.16 -11.13
C SER A 191 -22.69 11.03 -9.71
N LYS A 192 -22.20 12.14 -9.16
CA LYS A 192 -21.73 12.29 -7.77
C LYS A 192 -22.73 11.70 -6.76
N ASN A 193 -24.01 12.03 -6.90
CA ASN A 193 -25.09 11.55 -6.03
C ASN A 193 -25.25 10.02 -6.02
N LEU A 194 -24.85 9.35 -7.11
CA LEU A 194 -24.94 7.90 -7.20
C LEU A 194 -23.86 7.22 -6.35
N ILE A 195 -22.64 7.76 -6.31
CA ILE A 195 -21.56 7.20 -5.49
C ILE A 195 -21.95 7.26 -4.00
N ASP A 196 -22.54 8.37 -3.57
CA ASP A 196 -23.02 8.55 -2.19
C ASP A 196 -24.09 7.52 -1.80
N SER A 197 -24.92 7.08 -2.75
CA SER A 197 -25.93 6.04 -2.51
C SER A 197 -25.33 4.66 -2.18
N TYR A 198 -24.02 4.47 -2.43
CA TYR A 198 -23.29 3.23 -2.14
C TYR A 198 -22.25 3.41 -1.03
N LYS A 199 -22.36 4.45 -0.19
CA LYS A 199 -21.40 4.75 0.88
C LYS A 199 -21.09 3.53 1.77
N GLU A 200 -22.10 2.78 2.20
CA GLU A 200 -21.89 1.58 3.03
C GLU A 200 -21.15 0.46 2.30
N ASN A 201 -21.42 0.27 1.00
CA ASN A 201 -20.68 -0.70 0.19
C ASN A 201 -19.21 -0.29 0.05
N PHE A 202 -18.91 1.00 -0.13
CA PHE A 202 -17.55 1.52 -0.17
C PHE A 202 -16.85 1.43 1.19
N THR A 203 -17.55 1.67 2.30
CA THR A 203 -17.04 1.38 3.65
C THR A 203 -16.69 -0.10 3.80
N GLY A 204 -17.53 -1.00 3.27
CA GLY A 204 -17.24 -2.43 3.22
C GLY A 204 -15.98 -2.78 2.42
N LEU A 205 -15.78 -2.14 1.26
CA LEU A 205 -14.54 -2.28 0.48
C LEU A 205 -13.32 -1.74 1.21
N ALA A 206 -13.44 -0.63 1.94
CA ALA A 206 -12.37 -0.07 2.76
C ALA A 206 -11.94 -1.01 3.88
N LYS A 207 -12.90 -1.62 4.60
CA LYS A 207 -12.60 -2.66 5.59
C LYS A 207 -11.89 -3.87 4.95
N LYS A 208 -12.40 -4.33 3.80
CA LYS A 208 -11.83 -5.46 3.06
C LYS A 208 -10.41 -5.16 2.57
N SER A 209 -10.14 -3.93 2.11
CA SER A 209 -8.82 -3.55 1.59
C SER A 209 -7.75 -3.63 2.68
N SER A 210 -8.03 -3.17 3.90
CA SER A 210 -7.11 -3.28 5.03
C SER A 210 -6.68 -4.73 5.29
N GLY A 211 -7.63 -5.68 5.35
CA GLY A 211 -7.31 -7.09 5.54
C GLY A 211 -6.46 -7.68 4.40
N LEU A 212 -6.79 -7.35 3.15
CA LEU A 212 -6.03 -7.80 1.99
C LEU A 212 -4.62 -7.20 1.93
N ILE A 213 -4.49 -5.91 2.25
CA ILE A 213 -3.20 -5.21 2.33
C ILE A 213 -2.31 -5.90 3.36
N LEU A 214 -2.80 -6.10 4.58
CA LEU A 214 -2.01 -6.68 5.66
C LEU A 214 -1.59 -8.13 5.38
N SER A 215 -2.50 -8.94 4.84
CA SER A 215 -2.19 -10.32 4.46
C SER A 215 -1.20 -10.41 3.29
N ARG A 216 -1.38 -9.60 2.23
CA ARG A 216 -0.51 -9.65 1.04
C ARG A 216 0.85 -8.98 1.24
N THR A 217 0.93 -8.01 2.15
CA THR A 217 2.23 -7.45 2.58
C THR A 217 2.99 -8.44 3.48
N GLY A 218 2.30 -9.44 4.03
CA GLY A 218 2.87 -10.39 5.00
C GLY A 218 3.08 -9.76 6.36
N ILE A 219 2.38 -8.68 6.70
CA ILE A 219 2.43 -8.12 8.06
C ILE A 219 1.62 -9.00 9.02
N LEU A 220 0.53 -9.59 8.50
CA LEU A 220 -0.37 -10.53 9.17
C LEU A 220 -0.40 -11.89 8.44
#